data_AF-A0A1G7P3N1-F1
#
_entry.id   AF-A0A1G7P3N1-F1
#
_cell.length_a   1.000
_cell.length_b   1.000
_cell.length_c   1.000
_cell.angle_alpha   90.00
_cell.angle_beta   90.00
_cell.angle_gamma   90.00
#
_symmetry.space_group_name_H-M   'P 1'
#
loop_
_entity.id
_entity.type
_entity.pdbx_description
1 polymer ?
#
loop_
_entity_poly.entity_id
_entity_poly.type
_entity_poly.pdbx_seq_one_letter_code
_entity_poly.pdbx_strand_id
1 'polypeptide(L)'
;MPLPAPDRATTWVPPVAAIAAASLAVLSAFAPGFFVLVALGFSGGNLSGLEWMLLLVPLALSLGLLIGAALLVRGRSWQVVTVAGAVLGLLVIGGTLFGGWADGALGFGLSVGLFPAAAALLASLPTVRQWVAARRTPS
;
A
#
# COMPACT_ATOMS: atom_id res chain seq x y z
N MET A 1 -38.07 -13.98 29.64
CA MET A 1 -37.53 -12.64 29.33
C MET A 1 -36.22 -12.85 28.58
N PRO A 2 -36.13 -12.59 27.27
CA PRO A 2 -34.89 -12.76 26.52
C PRO A 2 -33.88 -11.71 26.99
N LEU A 3 -32.65 -12.12 27.31
CA LEU A 3 -31.58 -11.18 27.62
C LEU A 3 -31.30 -10.33 26.37
N PRO A 4 -31.10 -9.00 26.51
CA PRO A 4 -30.67 -8.18 25.39
C PRO A 4 -29.37 -8.76 24.84
N ALA A 5 -29.34 -9.01 23.52
CA ALA A 5 -28.14 -9.46 22.84
C ALA A 5 -27.00 -8.48 23.15
N PRO A 6 -25.79 -8.95 23.49
CA PRO A 6 -24.71 -8.06 23.83
C PRO A 6 -24.51 -7.10 22.66
N ASP A 7 -24.72 -5.80 22.95
CA ASP A 7 -24.29 -4.72 22.07
C ASP A 7 -22.85 -5.03 21.71
N ARG A 8 -22.61 -5.39 20.45
CA ARG A 8 -21.26 -5.48 19.93
C ARG A 8 -20.71 -4.07 20.01
N ALA A 9 -20.06 -3.75 21.12
CA ALA A 9 -19.37 -2.50 21.31
C ALA A 9 -18.47 -2.31 20.09
N THR A 10 -18.90 -1.43 19.19
CA THR A 10 -18.16 -1.03 18.00
C THR A 10 -16.87 -0.42 18.53
N THR A 11 -15.81 -1.21 18.56
CA THR A 11 -14.51 -0.73 18.99
C THR A 11 -14.06 0.34 17.99
N TRP A 12 -14.11 1.59 18.45
CA TRP A 12 -13.70 2.76 17.68
C TRP A 12 -12.21 2.73 17.32
N VAL A 13 -11.45 1.84 17.93
CA VAL A 13 -10.02 1.65 17.68
C VAL A 13 -9.79 0.77 16.45
N PRO A 14 -8.95 1.18 15.48
CA PRO A 14 -8.54 0.32 14.38
C PRO A 14 -7.75 -0.89 14.89
N PRO A 15 -7.91 -2.08 14.28
CA PRO A 15 -7.10 -3.24 14.64
C PRO A 15 -5.62 -2.95 14.39
N VAL A 16 -4.73 -3.53 15.21
CA VAL A 16 -3.26 -3.34 15.09
C VAL A 16 -2.77 -3.64 13.68
N ALA A 17 -3.33 -4.66 13.03
CA ALA A 17 -3.04 -5.00 11.65
C ALA A 17 -3.36 -3.87 10.66
N ALA A 18 -4.43 -3.10 10.86
CA ALA A 18 -4.77 -1.97 10.00
C ALA A 18 -3.81 -0.79 10.21
N ILE A 19 -3.39 -0.54 11.46
CA ILE A 19 -2.38 0.48 11.77
C ILE A 19 -1.04 0.10 11.11
N ALA A 20 -0.59 -1.13 11.31
CA ALA A 20 0.64 -1.64 10.71
C ALA A 20 0.59 -1.60 9.18
N ALA A 21 -0.53 -2.03 8.56
CA ALA A 21 -0.73 -1.95 7.12
C ALA A 21 -0.65 -0.50 6.60
N ALA A 22 -1.29 0.45 7.29
CA ALA A 22 -1.25 1.86 6.92
C ALA A 22 0.17 2.45 7.04
N SER A 23 0.89 2.14 8.13
CA SER A 23 2.28 2.57 8.31
C SER A 23 3.19 2.01 7.22
N LEU A 24 3.10 0.71 6.92
CA LEU A 24 3.87 0.09 5.84
C LEU A 24 3.52 0.68 4.48
N ALA A 25 2.24 0.96 4.21
CA ALA A 25 1.80 1.60 2.96
C ALA A 25 2.41 2.99 2.79
N VAL A 26 2.42 3.80 3.85
CA VAL A 26 3.04 5.14 3.85
C VAL A 26 4.54 5.04 3.61
N LEU A 27 5.25 4.17 4.34
CA LEU A 27 6.68 3.94 4.14
C LEU A 27 7.00 3.46 2.72
N SER A 28 6.17 2.58 2.17
CA SER A 28 6.32 2.05 0.80
C SER A 28 6.15 3.13 -0.27
N ALA A 29 5.32 4.15 -0.03
CA ALA A 29 5.08 5.22 -1.00
C ALA A 29 6.29 6.15 -1.18
N PHE A 30 7.18 6.23 -0.18
CA PHE A 30 8.35 7.12 -0.22
C PHE A 30 9.37 6.71 -1.27
N ALA A 31 9.72 5.42 -1.37
CA ALA A 31 10.79 4.99 -2.28
C ALA A 31 10.47 5.30 -3.76
N PRO A 32 9.27 4.97 -4.30
CA PRO A 32 8.92 5.35 -5.67
C PRO A 32 8.71 6.86 -5.84
N GLY A 33 8.15 7.54 -4.83
CA GLY A 33 7.97 9.00 -4.88
C GLY A 33 9.31 9.73 -4.98
N PHE A 34 10.29 9.32 -4.17
CA PHE A 34 11.65 9.86 -4.21
C PHE A 34 12.34 9.56 -5.55
N PHE A 35 12.22 8.32 -6.05
CA PHE A 35 12.74 7.94 -7.36
C PHE A 35 12.21 8.85 -8.48
N VAL A 36 10.91 9.15 -8.48
CA VAL A 36 10.30 10.03 -9.48
C VAL A 36 10.91 11.44 -9.42
N LEU A 37 11.07 12.00 -8.22
CA LEU A 37 11.68 13.33 -8.05
C LEU A 37 13.12 13.37 -8.55
N VAL A 38 13.92 12.35 -8.22
CA VAL A 38 15.30 12.22 -8.68
C VAL A 38 15.35 12.11 -10.20
N ALA A 39 14.56 11.21 -10.80
CA ALA A 39 14.54 10.98 -12.24
C ALA A 39 14.12 12.24 -13.02
N LEU A 40 13.10 12.97 -12.57
CA LEU A 40 12.70 14.25 -13.17
C LEU A 40 13.80 15.30 -13.07
N GLY A 41 14.48 15.40 -11.92
CA GLY A 41 15.59 16.33 -11.71
C GLY A 41 16.77 16.08 -12.66
N PHE A 42 17.09 14.81 -12.95
CA PHE A 42 18.18 14.44 -13.85
C PHE A 42 17.81 14.42 -15.33
N SER A 43 16.53 14.23 -15.67
CA SER A 43 16.08 14.16 -17.07
C SER A 43 16.04 15.51 -17.78
N GLY A 44 16.00 16.63 -17.04
CA GLY A 44 15.82 17.96 -17.64
C GLY A 44 14.48 18.13 -18.38
N GLY A 45 13.49 17.27 -18.07
CA GLY A 45 12.16 17.28 -18.68
C GLY A 45 12.05 16.59 -20.05
N ASN A 46 13.14 16.03 -20.59
CA ASN A 46 13.12 15.33 -21.87
C ASN A 46 13.00 13.82 -21.67
N LEU A 47 11.77 13.36 -21.43
CA LEU A 47 11.42 11.96 -21.21
C LEU A 47 10.69 11.40 -22.44
N SER A 48 11.12 10.26 -22.93
CA SER A 48 10.39 9.42 -23.86
C SER A 48 9.09 8.89 -23.24
N GLY A 49 8.17 8.41 -24.08
CA GLY A 49 6.90 7.85 -23.60
C GLY A 49 7.06 6.67 -22.63
N LEU A 50 8.09 5.83 -22.84
CA LEU A 50 8.36 4.69 -21.96
C LEU A 50 8.90 5.15 -20.61
N GLU A 51 9.75 6.18 -20.57
CA GLU A 51 10.26 6.77 -19.33
C GLU A 51 9.13 7.46 -18.54
N TRP A 52 8.19 8.13 -19.22
CA TRP A 52 6.99 8.64 -18.57
C TRP A 52 6.17 7.53 -17.91
N MET A 53 6.01 6.38 -18.57
CA MET A 53 5.28 5.26 -18.01
C MET A 53 5.98 4.67 -16.79
N LEU A 54 7.32 4.57 -16.83
CA LEU A 54 8.15 4.14 -15.69
C LEU A 54 8.08 5.08 -14.49
N LEU A 55 7.71 6.35 -14.69
CA LEU A 55 7.56 7.33 -13.60
C LEU A 55 6.12 7.43 -13.10
N LEU A 56 5.15 7.48 -14.00
CA LEU A 56 3.73 7.66 -13.66
C LEU A 56 3.15 6.42 -12.97
N VAL A 57 3.53 5.21 -13.38
CA VAL A 57 2.98 3.99 -12.79
C VAL A 57 3.36 3.87 -11.30
N PRO A 58 4.65 3.96 -10.91
CA PRO A 58 5.01 3.91 -9.49
C PRO A 58 4.46 5.11 -8.71
N LEU A 59 4.39 6.30 -9.33
CA LEU A 59 3.80 7.48 -8.69
C LEU A 59 2.31 7.28 -8.37
N ALA A 60 1.54 6.77 -9.33
CA ALA A 60 0.13 6.49 -9.15
C ALA A 60 -0.10 5.43 -8.07
N LEU A 61 0.74 4.40 -8.01
CA LEU A 61 0.69 3.38 -6.95
C LEU A 61 1.05 3.95 -5.58
N SER A 62 2.06 4.83 -5.49
CA SER A 62 2.39 5.55 -4.26
C SER A 62 1.23 6.41 -3.76
N LEU A 63 0.59 7.17 -4.66
CA LEU A 63 -0.61 7.94 -4.31
C LEU A 63 -1.76 7.03 -3.88
N GLY A 64 -1.95 5.91 -4.57
CA GLY A 64 -2.92 4.87 -4.20
C GLY A 64 -2.67 4.33 -2.78
N LEU A 65 -1.41 4.09 -2.40
CA LEU A 65 -1.04 3.66 -1.06
C LEU A 65 -1.33 4.73 0.00
N LEU A 66 -1.02 6.00 -0.26
CA LEU A 66 -1.29 7.09 0.68
C LEU A 66 -2.80 7.30 0.88
N ILE A 67 -3.56 7.34 -0.22
CA ILE A 67 -5.03 7.43 -0.19
C ILE A 67 -5.61 6.20 0.51
N GLY A 68 -5.13 5.02 0.15
CA GLY A 68 -5.53 3.75 0.74
C GLY A 68 -5.28 3.72 2.25
N ALA A 69 -4.11 4.16 2.72
CA ALA A 69 -3.78 4.23 4.13
C ALA A 69 -4.74 5.15 4.89
N ALA A 70 -5.03 6.34 4.34
CA ALA A 70 -6.01 7.26 4.93
C ALA A 70 -7.43 6.66 4.96
N LEU A 71 -7.85 6.00 3.88
CA LEU A 71 -9.13 5.30 3.82
C LEU A 71 -9.20 4.13 4.78
N LEU A 72 -8.11 3.41 4.96
CA LEU A 72 -8.00 2.25 5.85
C LEU A 72 -8.11 2.71 7.30
N VAL A 73 -7.35 3.72 7.73
CA VAL A 73 -7.41 4.24 9.11
C VAL A 73 -8.78 4.80 9.44
N ARG A 74 -9.48 5.40 8.46
CA ARG A 74 -10.87 5.86 8.61
C ARG A 74 -11.90 4.73 8.61
N GLY A 75 -11.51 3.48 8.37
CA GLY A 75 -12.41 2.35 8.27
C GLY A 75 -13.31 2.38 7.05
N ARG A 76 -12.89 3.09 5.98
CA ARG A 76 -13.67 3.23 4.75
C ARG A 76 -13.30 2.23 3.68
N SER A 77 -12.04 1.88 3.49
CA SER A 77 -11.63 0.91 2.47
C SER A 77 -10.31 0.23 2.81
N TRP A 78 -10.29 -1.10 2.67
CA TRP A 78 -9.07 -1.91 2.76
C TRP A 78 -8.52 -2.28 1.39
N GLN A 79 -9.39 -2.35 0.36
CA GLN A 79 -9.04 -2.83 -0.98
C GLN A 79 -7.99 -1.96 -1.66
N VAL A 80 -8.01 -0.65 -1.44
CA VAL A 80 -7.07 0.29 -2.09
C VAL A 80 -5.64 -0.03 -1.67
N VAL A 81 -5.40 -0.26 -0.37
CA VAL A 81 -4.07 -0.67 0.14
C VAL A 81 -3.69 -2.05 -0.38
N THR A 82 -4.61 -3.01 -0.37
CA THR A 82 -4.34 -4.36 -0.86
C THR A 82 -3.94 -4.37 -2.33
N VAL A 83 -4.70 -3.70 -3.19
CA VAL A 83 -4.41 -3.67 -4.64
C VAL A 83 -3.14 -2.88 -4.93
N ALA A 84 -3.02 -1.65 -4.42
CA ALA A 84 -1.85 -0.83 -4.68
C ALA A 84 -0.56 -1.47 -4.12
N GLY A 85 -0.63 -2.03 -2.90
CA GLY A 85 0.49 -2.71 -2.26
C GLY A 85 0.87 -4.01 -2.96
N ALA A 86 -0.10 -4.81 -3.40
CA ALA A 86 0.19 -6.04 -4.14
C ALA A 86 0.83 -5.75 -5.49
N VAL A 87 0.28 -4.80 -6.25
CA VAL A 87 0.82 -4.42 -7.57
C VAL A 87 2.23 -3.83 -7.42
N LEU A 88 2.43 -2.91 -6.47
CA LEU A 88 3.74 -2.31 -6.25
C LEU A 88 4.76 -3.36 -5.77
N GLY A 89 4.39 -4.21 -4.82
CA GLY A 89 5.25 -5.29 -4.33
C GLY A 89 5.63 -6.27 -5.45
N LEU A 90 4.68 -6.69 -6.27
CA LEU A 90 4.95 -7.57 -7.41
C LEU A 90 5.83 -6.90 -8.46
N LEU A 91 5.62 -5.61 -8.77
CA LEU A 91 6.47 -4.87 -9.70
C LEU A 91 7.91 -4.77 -9.20
N VAL A 92 8.10 -4.45 -7.92
CA VAL A 92 9.45 -4.32 -7.33
C VAL A 92 10.14 -5.68 -7.24
N ILE A 93 9.45 -6.70 -6.73
CA ILE A 93 10.02 -8.06 -6.59
C ILE A 93 10.29 -8.66 -7.97
N GLY A 94 9.32 -8.60 -8.88
CA GLY A 94 9.46 -9.10 -10.25
C GLY A 94 10.55 -8.35 -11.00
N GLY A 95 10.57 -7.02 -10.89
CA GLY A 95 11.66 -6.20 -11.43
C GLY A 95 13.02 -6.63 -10.88
N THR A 96 13.13 -6.87 -9.58
CA THR A 96 14.37 -7.31 -8.93
C THR A 96 14.83 -8.69 -9.43
N LEU A 97 13.91 -9.64 -9.57
CA LEU A 97 14.22 -11.03 -9.95
C LEU A 97 14.50 -11.20 -11.44
N PHE A 98 13.79 -10.46 -12.30
CA PHE A 98 13.83 -10.66 -13.75
C PHE A 98 14.53 -9.52 -14.52
N GLY A 99 14.72 -8.37 -13.88
CA GLY A 99 15.23 -7.15 -14.52
C GLY A 99 16.75 -7.03 -14.55
N GLY A 100 17.50 -7.97 -13.94
CA GLY A 100 18.96 -7.96 -13.98
C GLY A 100 19.60 -6.70 -13.35
N TRP A 101 19.00 -6.17 -12.28
CA TRP A 101 19.55 -5.04 -11.55
C TRP A 101 20.96 -5.35 -11.03
N ALA A 102 21.77 -4.30 -10.88
CA ALA A 102 23.18 -4.36 -10.51
C ALA A 102 23.52 -5.45 -9.48
N ASP A 103 24.65 -6.14 -9.67
CA ASP A 103 25.16 -7.19 -8.77
C ASP A 103 25.14 -6.69 -7.31
N GLY A 104 24.43 -7.42 -6.44
CA GLY A 104 24.26 -7.09 -5.02
C GLY A 104 22.99 -6.31 -4.66
N ALA A 105 22.18 -5.87 -5.63
CA ALA A 105 20.94 -5.12 -5.37
C ALA A 105 19.75 -5.99 -4.92
N LEU A 106 19.87 -7.32 -4.99
CA LEU A 106 18.79 -8.26 -4.66
C LEU A 106 18.25 -8.06 -3.23
N GLY A 107 19.14 -7.90 -2.24
CA GLY A 107 18.73 -7.72 -0.85
C GLY A 107 17.91 -6.44 -0.65
N PHE A 108 18.34 -5.33 -1.26
CA PHE A 108 17.63 -4.06 -1.19
C PHE A 108 16.31 -4.10 -1.97
N GLY A 109 16.31 -4.60 -3.20
CA GLY A 109 15.12 -4.70 -4.05
C GLY A 109 14.03 -5.57 -3.42
N LEU A 110 14.40 -6.74 -2.89
CA LEU A 110 13.47 -7.60 -2.15
C LEU A 110 12.96 -6.93 -0.88
N SER A 111 13.83 -6.26 -0.11
CA SER A 111 13.41 -5.53 1.08
C SER A 111 12.39 -4.46 0.75
N VAL A 112 12.66 -3.62 -0.26
CA VAL A 112 11.74 -2.55 -0.69
C VAL A 112 10.41 -3.11 -1.21
N GLY A 113 10.42 -4.24 -1.93
CA GLY A 113 9.21 -4.89 -2.43
C GLY A 113 8.39 -5.59 -1.33
N LEU A 114 9.01 -6.02 -0.24
CA LEU A 114 8.33 -6.69 0.88
C LEU A 114 7.45 -5.74 1.68
N PHE A 115 7.81 -4.46 1.83
CA PHE A 115 6.97 -3.48 2.55
C PHE A 115 5.55 -3.33 1.96
N PRO A 116 5.38 -3.04 0.65
CA PRO A 116 4.05 -2.90 0.06
C PRO A 116 3.31 -4.25 -0.03
N ALA A 117 4.02 -5.36 -0.21
CA ALA A 117 3.42 -6.70 -0.15
C ALA A 117 2.88 -7.02 1.25
N ALA A 118 3.65 -6.75 2.30
CA ALA A 118 3.23 -6.94 3.69
C ALA A 118 2.06 -6.02 4.04
N ALA A 119 2.07 -4.77 3.59
CA ALA A 119 0.93 -3.86 3.74
C ALA A 119 -0.34 -4.44 3.10
N ALA A 120 -0.23 -5.01 1.90
CA ALA A 120 -1.35 -5.63 1.20
C ALA A 120 -1.90 -6.85 1.95
N LEU A 121 -1.01 -7.72 2.44
CA LEU A 121 -1.37 -8.91 3.22
C LEU A 121 -2.09 -8.53 4.51
N LEU A 122 -1.51 -7.60 5.28
CA LEU A 122 -2.11 -7.14 6.54
C LEU A 122 -3.47 -6.47 6.30
N ALA A 123 -3.59 -5.65 5.25
CA ALA A 123 -4.87 -5.03 4.88
C ALA A 123 -5.93 -6.05 4.45
N SER A 124 -5.52 -7.21 3.92
CA SER A 124 -6.42 -8.26 3.45
C SER A 124 -6.96 -9.18 4.56
N LEU A 125 -6.42 -9.07 5.78
CA LEU A 125 -6.80 -9.92 6.90
C LEU A 125 -8.30 -9.84 7.22
N PRO A 126 -8.93 -10.97 7.63
CA PRO A 126 -10.37 -11.02 7.90
C PRO A 126 -10.78 -10.02 8.97
N THR A 127 -9.97 -9.84 10.01
CA THR A 127 -10.20 -8.86 11.09
C THR A 127 -10.31 -7.43 10.57
N VAL A 128 -9.45 -7.04 9.62
CA VAL A 128 -9.48 -5.71 9.00
C VAL A 128 -10.72 -5.54 8.13
N ARG A 129 -11.05 -6.57 7.34
CA ARG A 129 -12.23 -6.57 6.47
C ARG A 129 -13.53 -6.45 7.27
N GLN A 130 -13.66 -7.21 8.36
CA GLN A 130 -14.82 -7.17 9.25
C GLN A 130 -14.95 -5.80 9.93
N TRP A 131 -13.83 -5.23 10.38
CA TRP A 131 -13.82 -3.91 11.00
C TRP A 131 -14.22 -2.78 10.04
N VAL A 132 -13.74 -2.79 8.79
CA VAL A 132 -14.17 -1.85 7.75
C VAL A 132 -15.67 -2.05 7.44
N ALA A 133 -16.14 -3.29 7.33
CA ALA A 133 -17.54 -3.57 7.04
C ALA A 133 -18.48 -3.03 8.12
N ALA A 134 -18.14 -3.20 9.40
CA ALA A 134 -18.93 -2.71 10.53
C ALA A 134 -19.08 -1.17 10.54
N ARG A 135 -18.17 -0.43 9.90
CA ARG A 135 -18.18 1.04 9.82
C ARG A 135 -18.84 1.61 8.58
N ARG A 136 -19.16 0.77 7.59
CA ARG A 136 -19.88 1.17 6.37
C ARG A 136 -21.39 1.12 6.53
N THR A 137 -21.90 0.37 7.51
CA THR A 137 -23.32 0.33 7.84
C THR A 137 -23.76 1.69 8.38
N PRO A 138 -24.68 2.38 7.70
CA PRO A 138 -25.21 3.65 8.21
C PRO A 138 -26.02 3.38 9.48
N SER A 139 -25.81 4.20 10.51
CA SER A 139 -26.76 4.41 11.60
C SER A 139 -28.03 5.07 11.09
#